data_AF-A0A1U7I4V9-F1
#
_entry.id   AF-A0A1U7I4V9-F1
#
_cell.length_a   1.000
_cell.length_b   1.000
_cell.length_c   1.000
_cell.angle_alpha   90.00
_cell.angle_beta   90.00
_cell.angle_gamma   90.00
#
_symmetry.space_group_name_H-M   'P 1'
#
loop_
_entity.id
_entity.type
_entity.pdbx_description
1 polymer ?
#
loop_
_entity_poly.entity_id
_entity_poly.type
_entity_poly.pdbx_seq_one_letter_code
_entity_poly.pdbx_strand_id
1 'polypeptide(L)'
;MREIQDLTTVSNAGNHLIGYERLLDYWKDIQQQCPKGVGLKKDTKASGTYVLLQFTIGLKRTAKACNCPFTFEGIANALSKAKAVRDALDRFSTESDFWEWYDSEILEKNRIKNDLITFREAIEKVETFYWKGHTKKHGKRDKTNPSHQESWHSTYGVFFKKVNPENAINLPEIKSVIESYEEAAILILK
;
A
#
# COMPACT_ATOMS: atom_id res chain seq x y z
N MET A 1 -48.81 8.22 -19.64
CA MET A 1 -47.53 8.89 -19.90
C MET A 1 -46.68 8.83 -18.64
N ARG A 2 -45.50 8.20 -18.73
CA ARG A 2 -44.37 8.45 -17.84
C ARG A 2 -43.12 8.02 -18.61
N GLU A 3 -42.43 9.00 -19.17
CA GLU A 3 -41.19 8.81 -19.92
C GLU A 3 -40.11 8.26 -18.96
N ILE A 4 -39.55 7.11 -19.30
CA ILE A 4 -38.33 6.60 -18.69
C ILE A 4 -37.21 7.23 -19.51
N GLN A 5 -36.54 8.23 -18.95
CA GLN A 5 -35.37 8.82 -19.59
C GLN A 5 -34.22 7.80 -19.58
N ASP A 6 -33.85 7.45 -20.80
CA ASP A 6 -32.70 6.64 -21.18
C ASP A 6 -31.40 7.37 -20.80
N LEU A 7 -30.72 6.90 -19.74
CA LEU A 7 -29.39 7.37 -19.35
C LEU A 7 -28.35 6.73 -20.28
N THR A 8 -28.30 7.23 -21.51
CA THR A 8 -27.22 6.98 -22.44
C THR A 8 -25.94 7.65 -21.91
N THR A 9 -24.93 6.84 -21.64
CA THR A 9 -23.60 7.25 -21.21
C THR A 9 -22.89 8.03 -22.31
N VAL A 10 -22.88 9.35 -22.17
CA VAL A 10 -22.16 10.28 -23.04
C VAL A 10 -20.64 10.10 -22.87
N SER A 11 -20.04 9.41 -23.85
CA SER A 11 -18.67 9.49 -24.36
C SER A 11 -17.50 9.67 -23.36
N ASN A 12 -16.96 8.53 -22.91
CA ASN A 12 -15.76 8.41 -22.08
C ASN A 12 -14.42 8.73 -22.81
N ALA A 13 -14.45 9.16 -24.07
CA ALA A 13 -13.25 9.43 -24.88
C ALA A 13 -12.72 10.86 -24.71
N GLY A 14 -13.61 11.86 -24.63
CA GLY A 14 -13.23 13.28 -24.51
C GLY A 14 -12.58 13.61 -23.16
N ASN A 15 -13.11 13.06 -22.07
CA ASN A 15 -12.54 13.25 -20.74
C ASN A 15 -11.18 12.55 -20.57
N HIS A 16 -10.95 11.43 -21.27
CA HIS A 16 -9.67 10.72 -21.24
C HIS A 16 -8.56 11.50 -21.97
N LEU A 17 -8.90 12.14 -23.09
CA LEU A 17 -7.99 13.03 -23.84
C LEU A 17 -7.57 14.25 -23.00
N ILE A 18 -8.54 14.90 -22.33
CA ILE A 18 -8.27 16.04 -21.43
C ILE A 18 -7.34 15.63 -20.28
N GLY A 19 -7.51 14.42 -19.73
CA GLY A 19 -6.64 13.91 -18.68
C GLY A 19 -5.20 13.66 -19.14
N TYR A 20 -5.03 13.15 -20.35
CA TYR A 20 -3.70 12.87 -20.90
C TYR A 20 -2.91 14.12 -21.27
N GLU A 21 -3.54 15.13 -21.86
CA GLU A 21 -2.89 16.42 -22.16
C GLU A 21 -2.40 17.10 -20.89
N ARG A 22 -3.24 17.15 -19.84
CA ARG A 22 -2.84 17.66 -18.53
C ARG A 22 -1.68 16.89 -17.91
N LEU A 23 -1.63 15.57 -18.11
CA LEU A 23 -0.52 14.74 -17.65
C LEU A 23 0.79 15.09 -18.39
N LEU A 24 0.72 15.37 -19.68
CA LEU A 24 1.88 15.80 -20.47
C LEU A 24 2.39 17.19 -20.07
N ASP A 25 1.49 18.12 -19.75
CA ASP A 25 1.87 19.45 -19.27
C ASP A 25 2.50 19.36 -17.88
N TYR A 26 1.90 18.57 -16.98
CA TYR A 26 2.48 18.27 -15.67
C TYR A 26 3.86 17.62 -15.79
N TRP A 27 4.02 16.66 -16.72
CA TRP A 27 5.30 16.05 -17.00
C TRP A 27 6.37 17.07 -17.41
N LYS A 28 6.05 18.02 -18.28
CA LYS A 28 6.98 19.07 -18.71
C LYS A 28 7.38 19.99 -17.56
N ASP A 29 6.43 20.39 -16.74
CA ASP A 29 6.69 21.20 -15.53
C ASP A 29 7.64 20.46 -14.58
N ILE A 30 7.37 19.19 -14.30
CA ILE A 30 8.21 18.36 -13.44
C ILE A 30 9.62 18.15 -14.02
N GLN A 31 9.76 18.01 -15.34
CA GLN A 31 11.07 17.96 -15.98
C GLN A 31 11.90 19.23 -15.75
N GLN A 32 11.27 20.41 -15.66
CA GLN A 32 11.96 21.67 -15.37
C GLN A 32 12.39 21.77 -13.90
N GLN A 33 11.65 21.15 -12.99
CA GLN A 33 11.95 21.11 -11.56
C GLN A 33 13.02 20.08 -11.18
N CYS A 34 13.48 19.26 -12.13
CA CYS A 34 14.51 18.27 -11.89
C CYS A 34 15.88 18.92 -11.59
N PRO A 35 16.66 18.36 -10.67
CA PRO A 35 17.97 18.90 -10.34
C PRO A 35 18.95 18.78 -11.52
N LYS A 36 19.88 19.74 -11.64
CA LYS A 36 20.88 19.72 -12.72
C LYS A 36 21.69 18.42 -12.69
N GLY A 37 21.82 17.78 -13.85
CA GLY A 37 22.56 16.51 -14.01
C GLY A 37 21.72 15.24 -13.84
N VAL A 38 20.46 15.35 -13.37
CA VAL A 38 19.50 14.25 -13.34
C VAL A 38 18.21 14.69 -14.04
N GLY A 39 17.77 13.93 -15.03
CA GLY A 39 16.55 14.20 -15.79
C GLY A 39 15.59 13.02 -15.79
N LEU A 40 14.36 13.26 -16.21
CA LEU A 40 13.36 12.22 -16.41
C LEU A 40 13.20 11.92 -17.89
N LYS A 41 13.14 10.63 -18.23
CA LYS A 41 12.87 10.15 -19.58
C LYS A 41 11.65 9.25 -19.58
N LYS A 42 10.76 9.46 -20.54
CA LYS A 42 9.63 8.57 -20.80
C LYS A 42 10.10 7.35 -21.60
N ASP A 43 9.70 6.16 -21.18
CA ASP A 43 9.97 4.91 -21.88
C ASP A 43 8.67 4.13 -22.08
N THR A 44 8.37 3.80 -23.33
CA THR A 44 7.12 3.11 -23.70
C THR A 44 7.46 1.71 -24.18
N LYS A 45 6.88 0.71 -23.52
CA LYS A 45 7.01 -0.71 -23.85
C LYS A 45 5.62 -1.29 -24.14
N ALA A 46 5.57 -2.50 -24.69
CA ALA A 46 4.32 -3.22 -24.89
C ALA A 46 3.49 -3.38 -23.59
N SER A 47 4.16 -3.42 -22.43
CA SER A 47 3.55 -3.54 -21.11
C SER A 47 3.14 -2.20 -20.48
N GLY A 48 3.31 -1.07 -21.16
CA GLY A 48 2.92 0.25 -20.65
C GLY A 48 4.00 1.32 -20.79
N THR A 49 3.69 2.53 -20.30
CA THR A 49 4.61 3.68 -20.30
C THR A 49 5.10 3.96 -18.90
N TYR A 50 6.42 4.12 -18.76
CA TYR A 50 7.12 4.26 -17.48
C TYR A 50 8.07 5.46 -17.51
N VAL A 51 8.47 5.89 -16.32
CA VAL A 51 9.47 6.95 -16.12
C VAL A 51 10.82 6.31 -15.78
N LEU A 52 11.85 6.76 -16.49
CA LEU A 52 13.24 6.45 -16.23
C LEU A 52 13.96 7.68 -15.67
N LEU A 53 14.91 7.46 -14.77
CA LEU A 53 15.87 8.47 -14.33
C LEU A 53 17.07 8.45 -15.28
N GLN A 54 17.49 9.62 -15.74
CA GLN A 54 18.62 9.78 -16.64
C GLN A 54 19.67 10.68 -15.99
N PHE A 55 20.84 10.14 -15.71
CA PHE A 55 21.93 10.87 -15.04
C PHE A 55 23.29 10.39 -15.55
N THR A 56 24.35 11.13 -15.23
CA THR A 56 25.72 10.76 -15.60
C THR A 56 26.41 10.11 -14.41
N ILE A 57 27.03 8.96 -14.64
CA ILE A 57 27.93 8.30 -13.68
C ILE A 57 29.27 8.04 -14.38
N GLY A 58 30.36 8.45 -13.74
CA GLY A 58 31.67 8.52 -14.39
C GLY A 58 31.62 9.35 -15.68
N LEU A 59 31.92 8.73 -16.82
CA LEU A 59 31.92 9.37 -18.15
C LEU A 59 30.65 9.09 -18.97
N LYS A 60 29.70 8.30 -18.45
CA LYS A 60 28.57 7.79 -19.23
C LYS A 60 27.24 8.31 -18.71
N ARG A 61 26.45 8.89 -19.63
CA ARG A 61 25.05 9.21 -19.39
C ARG A 61 24.21 7.94 -19.48
N THR A 62 23.53 7.60 -18.39
CA THR A 62 22.77 6.35 -18.23
C THR A 62 21.31 6.67 -17.95
N ALA A 63 20.40 5.89 -18.55
CA ALA A 63 18.98 5.91 -18.20
C ALA A 63 18.62 4.60 -17.48
N LYS A 64 18.04 4.71 -16.29
CA LYS A 64 17.68 3.58 -15.43
C LYS A 64 16.24 3.66 -14.95
N ALA A 65 15.64 2.50 -14.73
CA ALA A 65 14.30 2.40 -14.19
C ALA A 65 14.25 2.91 -12.74
N CYS A 66 13.10 3.43 -12.32
CA CYS A 66 12.83 3.85 -10.95
C CYS A 66 11.50 3.31 -10.40
N ASN A 67 10.94 2.29 -11.08
CA ASN A 67 9.66 1.67 -10.78
C ASN A 67 8.46 2.66 -10.72
N CYS A 68 8.50 3.71 -11.53
CA CYS A 68 7.43 4.71 -11.59
C CYS A 68 6.64 4.60 -12.90
N PRO A 69 5.32 4.37 -12.85
CA PRO A 69 4.47 4.40 -14.04
C PRO A 69 4.29 5.85 -14.53
N PHE A 70 3.90 6.02 -15.80
CA PHE A 70 3.59 7.35 -16.36
C PHE A 70 2.18 7.80 -15.95
N THR A 71 2.03 8.16 -14.68
CA THR A 71 0.81 8.72 -14.06
C THR A 71 1.18 9.95 -13.23
N PHE A 72 0.21 10.77 -12.80
CA PHE A 72 0.50 11.97 -11.98
C PHE A 72 1.33 11.63 -10.73
N GLU A 73 0.92 10.61 -9.99
CA GLU A 73 1.64 10.13 -8.81
C GLU A 73 3.01 9.54 -9.18
N GLY A 74 3.08 8.73 -10.24
CA GLY A 74 4.34 8.15 -10.69
C GLY A 74 5.37 9.20 -11.13
N ILE A 75 4.93 10.28 -11.77
CA ILE A 75 5.78 11.42 -12.15
C ILE A 75 6.26 12.20 -10.91
N ALA A 76 5.37 12.46 -9.95
CA ALA A 76 5.75 13.12 -8.70
C ALA A 76 6.79 12.29 -7.91
N ASN A 77 6.56 10.98 -7.81
CA ASN A 77 7.49 10.05 -7.17
C ASN A 77 8.83 9.99 -7.91
N ALA A 78 8.81 10.00 -9.24
CA ALA A 78 10.03 10.05 -10.05
C ALA A 78 10.85 11.33 -9.80
N LEU A 79 10.20 12.48 -9.60
CA LEU A 79 10.90 13.72 -9.21
C LEU A 79 11.57 13.58 -7.85
N SER A 80 10.88 13.02 -6.86
CA SER A 80 11.46 12.77 -5.53
C SER A 80 12.68 11.84 -5.63
N LYS A 81 12.57 10.76 -6.40
CA LYS A 81 13.68 9.83 -6.67
C LYS A 81 14.82 10.50 -7.44
N ALA A 82 14.53 11.41 -8.37
CA ALA A 82 15.55 12.18 -9.08
C ALA A 82 16.37 13.10 -8.16
N LYS A 83 15.71 13.75 -7.19
CA LYS A 83 16.37 14.54 -6.13
C LYS A 83 17.27 13.66 -5.27
N ALA A 84 16.76 12.51 -4.81
CA ALA A 84 17.56 11.56 -4.04
C ALA A 84 18.78 11.06 -4.82
N VAL A 85 18.63 10.77 -6.12
CA VAL A 85 19.76 10.36 -6.99
C VAL A 85 20.78 11.48 -7.11
N ARG A 86 20.37 12.76 -7.21
CA ARG A 86 21.30 13.88 -7.24
C ARG A 86 22.15 13.92 -5.97
N ASP A 87 21.51 13.81 -4.81
CA ASP A 87 22.21 13.82 -3.52
C ASP A 87 23.14 12.61 -3.38
N ALA A 88 22.71 11.45 -3.86
CA ALA A 88 23.51 10.23 -3.85
C ALA A 88 24.75 10.33 -4.76
N LEU A 89 24.64 10.96 -5.92
CA LEU A 89 25.77 11.19 -6.83
C LEU A 89 26.87 12.06 -6.20
N ASP A 90 26.51 12.96 -5.29
CA ASP A 90 27.47 13.77 -4.54
C ASP A 90 28.00 13.04 -3.28
N ARG A 91 27.23 12.08 -2.74
CA ARG A 91 27.55 11.33 -1.51
C ARG A 91 28.46 10.12 -1.73
N PHE A 92 28.24 9.34 -2.78
CA PHE A 92 28.95 8.07 -2.98
C PHE A 92 30.24 8.29 -3.79
N SER A 93 31.35 7.76 -3.30
CA SER A 93 32.66 7.83 -3.96
C SER A 93 32.93 6.65 -4.90
N THR A 94 32.22 5.53 -4.73
CA THR A 94 32.37 4.34 -5.58
C THR A 94 31.08 4.05 -6.35
N GLU A 95 31.23 3.56 -7.58
CA GLU A 95 30.09 3.20 -8.43
C GLU A 95 29.33 1.98 -7.88
N SER A 96 30.03 1.03 -7.26
CA SER A 96 29.42 -0.17 -6.67
C SER A 96 28.46 0.18 -5.54
N ASP A 97 28.88 1.03 -4.60
CA ASP A 97 28.04 1.45 -3.46
C ASP A 97 26.81 2.24 -3.94
N PHE A 98 26.99 3.07 -4.98
CA PHE A 98 25.88 3.79 -5.60
C PHE A 98 24.85 2.84 -6.19
N TRP A 99 25.27 1.79 -6.91
CA TRP A 99 24.33 0.85 -7.52
C TRP A 99 23.62 -0.03 -6.49
N GLU A 100 24.29 -0.43 -5.41
CA GLU A 100 23.65 -1.16 -4.32
C GLU A 100 22.59 -0.30 -3.60
N TRP A 101 22.90 0.97 -3.34
CA TRP A 101 21.93 1.94 -2.85
C TRP A 101 20.78 2.17 -3.85
N TYR A 102 21.08 2.26 -5.15
CA TYR A 102 20.06 2.48 -6.17
C TYR A 102 19.07 1.30 -6.25
N ASP A 103 19.58 0.06 -6.21
CA ASP A 103 18.73 -1.14 -6.25
C ASP A 103 17.84 -1.27 -5.01
N SER A 104 18.34 -0.85 -3.83
CA SER A 104 17.63 -0.91 -2.55
C SER A 104 16.64 0.23 -2.33
N GLU A 105 17.04 1.48 -2.55
CA GLU A 105 16.24 2.66 -2.21
C GLU A 105 15.43 3.20 -3.39
N ILE A 106 15.95 3.10 -4.62
CA ILE A 106 15.26 3.65 -5.80
C ILE A 106 14.39 2.59 -6.47
N LEU A 107 14.90 1.37 -6.64
CA LEU A 107 14.15 0.27 -7.25
C LEU A 107 13.37 -0.58 -6.23
N GLU A 108 13.69 -0.46 -4.94
CA GLU A 108 13.01 -1.18 -3.86
C GLU A 108 13.05 -2.71 -4.03
N LYS A 109 14.04 -3.25 -4.77
CA LYS A 109 14.12 -4.68 -5.15
C LYS A 109 14.24 -5.65 -3.96
N ASN A 110 14.68 -5.16 -2.80
CA ASN A 110 15.05 -6.00 -1.65
C ASN A 110 14.08 -5.90 -0.46
N ARG A 111 12.92 -5.26 -0.61
CA ARG A 111 11.90 -5.26 0.45
C ARG A 111 10.98 -6.46 0.25
N ILE A 112 11.38 -7.63 0.75
CA ILE A 112 10.38 -8.63 1.18
C ILE A 112 9.64 -7.95 2.33
N LYS A 113 8.58 -7.22 2.00
CA LYS A 113 7.76 -6.55 2.99
C LYS A 113 7.07 -7.67 3.76
N ASN A 114 7.45 -7.85 5.02
CA ASN A 114 6.69 -8.72 5.90
C ASN A 114 5.35 -8.00 6.14
N ASP A 115 4.37 -8.29 5.29
CA ASP A 115 3.03 -7.70 5.33
C ASP A 115 2.15 -8.33 6.44
N LEU A 116 2.74 -9.20 7.28
CA LEU A 116 2.04 -9.76 8.43
C LEU A 116 1.83 -8.67 9.47
N ILE A 117 0.57 -8.32 9.70
CA ILE A 117 0.16 -7.53 10.85
C ILE A 117 0.37 -8.30 12.14
N THR A 118 0.51 -7.58 13.24
CA THR A 118 0.56 -8.17 14.59
C THR A 118 -0.82 -8.65 15.03
N PHE A 119 -0.87 -9.54 16.03
CA PHE A 119 -2.14 -9.91 16.66
C PHE A 119 -2.84 -8.68 17.26
N ARG A 120 -2.09 -7.72 17.83
CA ARG A 120 -2.63 -6.43 18.30
C ARG A 120 -3.39 -5.69 17.20
N GLU A 121 -2.78 -5.49 16.03
CA GLU A 121 -3.41 -4.80 14.90
C GLU A 121 -4.63 -5.56 14.35
N ALA A 122 -4.60 -6.90 14.34
CA ALA A 122 -5.77 -7.68 13.99
C ALA A 122 -6.90 -7.56 15.00
N ILE A 123 -6.59 -7.58 16.30
CA ILE A 123 -7.57 -7.39 17.37
C ILE A 123 -8.25 -6.03 17.22
N GLU A 124 -7.50 -4.96 16.96
CA GLU A 124 -8.05 -3.62 16.74
C GLU A 124 -8.97 -3.54 15.52
N LYS A 125 -8.62 -4.23 14.42
CA LYS A 125 -9.49 -4.33 13.23
C LYS A 125 -10.79 -5.06 13.55
N VAL A 126 -10.72 -6.18 14.25
CA VAL A 126 -11.92 -6.95 14.66
C VAL A 126 -12.77 -6.15 15.63
N GLU A 127 -12.16 -5.47 16.60
CA GLU A 127 -12.85 -4.59 17.56
C GLU A 127 -13.56 -3.46 16.83
N THR A 128 -12.86 -2.76 15.94
CA THR A 128 -13.43 -1.66 15.16
C THR A 128 -14.61 -2.14 14.31
N PHE A 129 -14.47 -3.30 13.66
CA PHE A 129 -15.56 -3.89 12.87
C PHE A 129 -16.76 -4.26 13.74
N TYR A 130 -16.52 -4.88 14.90
CA TYR A 130 -17.57 -5.26 15.83
C TYR A 130 -18.37 -4.05 16.30
N TRP A 131 -17.72 -2.99 16.79
CA TRP A 131 -18.43 -1.82 17.33
C TRP A 131 -19.09 -0.94 16.27
N LYS A 132 -18.59 -0.95 15.02
CA LYS A 132 -19.27 -0.30 13.89
C LYS A 132 -20.51 -1.06 13.42
N GLY A 133 -20.63 -2.34 13.78
CA GLY A 133 -21.72 -3.21 13.38
C GLY A 133 -23.04 -2.97 14.13
N HIS A 134 -24.05 -3.73 13.71
CA HIS A 134 -25.39 -3.70 14.31
C HIS A 134 -25.68 -4.99 15.09
N THR A 135 -26.55 -4.89 16.08
CA THR A 135 -27.11 -6.06 16.77
C THR A 135 -28.00 -6.88 15.83
N LYS A 136 -28.35 -8.10 16.22
CA LYS A 136 -29.29 -8.96 15.47
C LYS A 136 -30.66 -8.30 15.24
N LYS A 137 -31.04 -7.35 16.10
CA LYS A 137 -32.26 -6.54 15.99
C LYS A 137 -32.05 -5.23 15.21
N HIS A 138 -30.95 -5.12 14.45
CA HIS A 138 -30.57 -3.96 13.65
C HIS A 138 -30.32 -2.64 14.43
N GLY A 139 -30.29 -2.68 15.76
CA GLY A 139 -29.87 -1.53 16.58
C GLY A 139 -28.35 -1.35 16.55
N LYS A 140 -27.87 -0.10 16.59
CA LYS A 140 -26.43 0.23 16.66
C LYS A 140 -25.81 -0.36 17.93
N ARG A 141 -24.61 -0.93 17.83
CA ARG A 141 -23.85 -1.37 19.00
C ARG A 141 -23.27 -0.18 19.74
N ASP A 142 -23.19 -0.32 21.06
CA ASP A 142 -22.75 0.72 21.99
C ASP A 142 -21.78 0.12 23.00
N LYS A 143 -20.63 0.76 23.14
CA LYS A 143 -19.56 0.41 24.08
C LYS A 143 -19.97 0.60 25.53
N THR A 144 -20.98 1.41 25.86
CA THR A 144 -21.43 1.59 27.26
C THR A 144 -22.46 0.56 27.71
N ASN A 145 -23.04 -0.20 26.77
CA ASN A 145 -24.04 -1.22 27.07
C ASN A 145 -23.38 -2.52 27.59
N PRO A 146 -23.69 -2.97 28.83
CA PRO A 146 -23.10 -4.18 29.41
C PRO A 146 -23.34 -5.45 28.59
N SER A 147 -24.51 -5.59 27.95
CA SER A 147 -24.84 -6.77 27.15
C SER A 147 -23.99 -6.87 25.88
N HIS A 148 -23.69 -5.72 25.25
CA HIS A 148 -22.79 -5.67 24.09
C HIS A 148 -21.34 -5.95 24.50
N GLN A 149 -20.91 -5.45 25.65
CA GLN A 149 -19.59 -5.76 26.21
C GLN A 149 -19.43 -7.25 26.52
N GLU A 150 -20.44 -7.87 27.14
CA GLU A 150 -20.43 -9.30 27.44
C GLU A 150 -20.37 -10.16 26.17
N SER A 151 -21.14 -9.78 25.15
CA SER A 151 -21.14 -10.44 23.84
C SER A 151 -19.77 -10.33 23.16
N TRP A 152 -19.13 -9.16 23.23
CA TRP A 152 -17.77 -8.96 22.74
C TRP A 152 -16.76 -9.82 23.49
N HIS A 153 -16.84 -9.82 24.83
CA HIS A 153 -15.90 -10.55 25.68
C HIS A 153 -15.97 -12.05 25.45
N SER A 154 -17.18 -12.62 25.46
CA SER A 154 -17.42 -14.06 25.28
C SER A 154 -17.06 -14.55 23.87
N THR A 155 -17.29 -13.74 22.84
CA THR A 155 -17.07 -14.16 21.44
C THR A 155 -15.62 -13.97 20.98
N TYR A 156 -14.96 -12.90 21.41
CA TYR A 156 -13.63 -12.52 20.90
C TYR A 156 -12.59 -12.39 22.02
N GLY A 157 -12.97 -11.75 23.13
CA GLY A 157 -12.06 -11.45 24.24
C GLY A 157 -11.41 -12.69 24.86
N VAL A 158 -12.13 -13.82 24.95
CA VAL A 158 -11.57 -15.07 25.50
C VAL A 158 -10.48 -15.68 24.61
N PHE A 159 -10.53 -15.44 23.30
CA PHE A 159 -9.49 -15.88 22.37
C PHE A 159 -8.29 -14.93 22.40
N PHE A 160 -8.55 -13.62 22.46
CA PHE A 160 -7.50 -12.60 22.47
C PHE A 160 -6.62 -12.66 23.72
N LYS A 161 -7.13 -13.15 24.85
CA LYS A 161 -6.35 -13.39 26.07
C LYS A 161 -5.28 -14.49 25.92
N LYS A 162 -5.41 -15.38 24.93
CA LYS A 162 -4.52 -16.54 24.76
C LYS A 162 -3.42 -16.32 23.71
N VAL A 163 -3.48 -15.24 22.94
CA VAL A 163 -2.45 -14.87 21.96
C VAL A 163 -1.54 -13.78 22.53
N ASN A 164 -0.27 -13.77 22.15
CA ASN A 164 0.62 -12.65 22.44
C ASN A 164 0.35 -11.51 21.45
N PRO A 165 -0.12 -10.33 21.89
CA PRO A 165 -0.46 -9.22 21.00
C PRO A 165 0.72 -8.71 20.16
N GLU A 166 1.94 -8.83 20.66
CA GLU A 166 3.16 -8.33 20.00
C GLU A 166 3.69 -9.28 18.91
N ASN A 167 3.21 -10.52 18.87
CA ASN A 167 3.62 -11.47 17.85
C ASN A 167 2.97 -11.12 16.50
N ALA A 168 3.72 -11.30 15.42
CA ALA A 168 3.14 -11.37 14.08
C ALA A 168 2.15 -12.54 14.00
N ILE A 169 1.06 -12.33 13.28
CA ILE A 169 0.06 -13.39 13.10
C ILE A 169 0.73 -14.62 12.51
N ASN A 170 0.58 -15.74 13.20
CA ASN A 170 1.16 -17.01 12.80
C ASN A 170 0.16 -18.16 13.01
N LEU A 171 0.17 -19.12 12.09
CA LEU A 171 -0.73 -20.27 12.11
C LEU A 171 -0.52 -21.19 13.33
N PRO A 172 0.70 -21.45 13.82
CA PRO A 172 0.90 -22.29 15.00
C PRO A 172 0.17 -21.77 16.25
N GLU A 173 0.25 -20.47 16.51
CA GLU A 173 -0.38 -19.84 17.67
C GLU A 173 -1.91 -19.83 17.53
N ILE A 174 -2.44 -19.55 16.33
CA ILE A 174 -3.88 -19.68 16.05
C ILE A 174 -4.37 -21.11 16.30
N LYS A 175 -3.64 -22.10 15.78
CA LYS A 175 -4.01 -23.51 15.89
C LYS A 175 -4.00 -23.98 17.35
N SER A 176 -2.95 -23.63 18.11
CA SER A 176 -2.86 -23.94 19.54
C SER A 176 -4.03 -23.37 20.34
N VAL A 177 -4.45 -22.13 20.03
CA VAL A 177 -5.61 -21.52 20.68
C VAL A 177 -6.89 -22.32 20.38
N ILE A 178 -7.13 -22.70 19.12
CA ILE A 178 -8.32 -23.47 18.72
C ILE A 178 -8.35 -24.84 19.40
N GLU A 179 -7.25 -25.58 19.35
CA GLU A 179 -7.13 -26.92 19.95
C GLU A 179 -7.39 -26.89 21.46
N SER A 180 -6.92 -25.84 22.17
CA SER A 180 -7.18 -25.69 23.61
C SER A 180 -8.67 -25.55 23.98
N TYR A 181 -9.53 -25.16 23.04
CA TYR A 181 -10.98 -25.09 23.25
C TYR A 181 -11.70 -26.37 22.84
N GLU A 182 -11.23 -27.06 21.81
CA GLU A 182 -11.76 -28.38 21.44
C GLU A 182 -11.56 -29.39 22.59
N GLU A 183 -10.37 -29.38 23.21
CA GLU A 183 -10.08 -30.22 24.38
C GLU A 183 -10.94 -29.84 25.60
N ALA A 184 -11.14 -28.54 25.85
CA ALA A 184 -12.00 -28.06 26.93
C ALA A 184 -13.48 -28.44 26.71
N ALA A 185 -13.96 -28.41 25.47
CA ALA A 185 -15.33 -28.82 25.13
C ALA A 185 -15.55 -30.33 25.31
N ILE A 186 -14.53 -31.15 25.00
CA ILE A 186 -14.58 -32.60 25.20
C ILE A 186 -14.58 -32.99 26.68
N LEU A 187 -13.89 -32.24 27.54
CA LEU A 187 -13.81 -32.52 28.99
C LEU A 187 -15.14 -32.26 29.73
N ILE A 188 -15.98 -31.36 29.22
CA ILE A 188 -17.29 -31.00 29.80
C ILE A 188 -18.39 -32.03 29.43
N LEU A 189 -18.14 -32.84 28.41
CA LEU A 189 -19.08 -33.85 27.89
C LEU A 189 -18.80 -35.28 28.40
N LYS A 190 -17.82 -35.46 29.28
CA LYS A 190 -17.52 -36.72 29.99
C LYS A 190 -17.90 -36.62 31.46
#